data_AF-A0A1U9YN68-F1
#
_entry.id   AF-A0A1U9YN68-F1
#
_cell.length_a   1.000
_cell.length_b   1.000
_cell.length_c   1.000
_cell.angle_alpha   90.00
_cell.angle_beta   90.00
_cell.angle_gamma   90.00
#
_symmetry.space_group_name_H-M   'P 1'
#
loop_
_entity.id
_entity.type
_entity.pdbx_description
1 polymer ?
#
loop_
_entity_poly.entity_id
_entity_poly.type
_entity_poly.pdbx_seq_one_letter_code
_entity_poly.pdbx_strand_id
1 'polypeptide(L)'
;MNRTFRYVGYFFGIVMMVCVIFSIKIRDNFYISDYVLGKFHVQSNKIVIVLIFLVSWWICMKTLKGYRPIWLNWTKLFLSVLLLIAFVSYLI
;
A
#
# COMPACT_ATOMS: atom_id res chain seq x y z
N MET A 1 -24.89 -0.30 -5.10
CA MET A 1 -23.56 -0.84 -4.76
C MET A 1 -23.70 -1.66 -3.48
N ASN A 2 -23.48 -2.98 -3.53
CA ASN A 2 -23.66 -3.86 -2.38
C ASN A 2 -22.73 -3.44 -1.22
N ARG A 3 -23.26 -3.40 0.02
CA ARG A 3 -22.51 -2.97 1.22
C ARG A 3 -21.19 -3.73 1.37
N THR A 4 -21.18 -5.03 1.05
CA THR A 4 -20.00 -5.91 1.08
C THR A 4 -18.86 -5.40 0.20
N PHE A 5 -19.15 -4.91 -1.01
CA PHE A 5 -18.11 -4.38 -1.91
C PHE A 5 -17.48 -3.09 -1.37
N ARG A 6 -18.23 -2.28 -0.59
CA ARG A 6 -17.67 -1.10 0.08
C ARG A 6 -16.69 -1.50 1.17
N TYR A 7 -17.04 -2.45 2.02
CA TYR A 7 -16.15 -2.94 3.08
C TYR A 7 -14.85 -3.53 2.51
N VAL A 8 -14.95 -4.30 1.43
CA VAL A 8 -13.77 -4.82 0.73
C VAL A 8 -12.90 -3.67 0.20
N GLY A 9 -13.50 -2.65 -0.43
CA GLY A 9 -12.76 -1.48 -0.90
C GLY A 9 -12.04 -0.71 0.22
N TYR A 10 -12.71 -0.51 1.36
CA TYR A 10 -12.08 0.13 2.53
C TYR A 10 -10.96 -0.72 3.13
N PHE A 11 -11.17 -2.04 3.24
CA PHE A 11 -10.15 -2.97 3.72
C PHE A 11 -8.88 -2.89 2.87
N PHE A 12 -9.01 -2.95 1.54
CA PHE A 12 -7.86 -2.81 0.64
C PHE A 12 -7.23 -1.41 0.68
N GLY A 13 -8.00 -0.36 0.95
CA GLY A 13 -7.46 0.98 1.23
C GLY A 13 -6.56 1.01 2.47
N ILE A 14 -6.96 0.31 3.54
CA ILE A 14 -6.13 0.16 4.75
C ILE A 14 -4.85 -0.64 4.42
N VAL A 15 -4.97 -1.73 3.66
CA VAL A 15 -3.80 -2.51 3.22
C VAL A 15 -2.81 -1.64 2.43
N MET A 16 -3.30 -0.77 1.54
CA MET A 16 -2.45 0.18 0.82
C MET A 16 -1.71 1.15 1.76
N MET A 17 -2.37 1.64 2.81
CA MET A 17 -1.70 2.48 3.82
C MET A 17 -0.62 1.71 4.57
N VAL A 18 -0.90 0.47 4.96
CA VAL A 18 0.09 -0.40 5.64
C VAL A 18 1.31 -0.64 4.75
N CYS A 19 1.11 -0.90 3.45
CA CYS A 19 2.22 -1.04 2.50
C CYS A 19 3.08 0.21 2.43
N VAL A 20 2.48 1.40 2.42
CA VAL A 20 3.23 2.67 2.40
C VAL A 20 4.02 2.86 3.69
N ILE A 21 3.42 2.58 4.85
CA ILE A 21 4.12 2.63 6.14
C ILE A 21 5.31 1.66 6.14
N PHE A 22 5.11 0.43 5.65
CA PHE A 22 6.14 -0.60 5.57
C PHE A 22 7.28 -0.24 4.61
N SER A 23 7.02 0.61 3.64
CA SER A 23 8.02 1.14 2.69
C SER A 23 8.77 2.37 3.22
N ILE A 24 8.47 2.87 4.43
CA ILE A 24 9.23 3.98 5.04
C ILE A 24 10.60 3.45 5.49
N LYS A 25 11.66 4.11 4.99
CA LYS A 25 13.04 3.87 5.38
C LYS A 25 13.33 4.53 6.74
N ILE A 26 13.88 3.77 7.68
CA ILE A 26 14.27 4.25 9.02
C ILE A 26 15.78 4.46 9.12
N ARG A 27 16.58 3.57 8.51
CA ARG A 27 18.06 3.60 8.53
C ARG A 27 18.62 3.12 7.19
N ASP A 28 19.94 3.18 7.00
CA ASP A 28 20.59 2.62 5.82
C ASP A 28 20.18 1.16 5.61
N ASN A 29 19.51 0.92 4.47
CA ASN A 29 18.87 -0.33 4.06
C ASN A 29 17.83 -0.94 5.01
N PHE A 30 17.39 -0.22 6.05
CA PHE A 30 16.45 -0.72 7.07
C PHE A 30 15.10 0.00 7.00
N TYR A 31 14.04 -0.76 6.73
CA TYR A 31 12.68 -0.28 6.57
C TYR A 31 11.79 -0.70 7.74
N ILE A 32 10.62 -0.05 7.91
CA ILE A 32 9.63 -0.46 8.92
C ILE A 32 9.19 -1.91 8.70
N SER A 33 9.07 -2.35 7.45
CA SER A 33 8.80 -3.74 7.12
C SER A 33 9.83 -4.70 7.71
N ASP A 34 11.13 -4.37 7.64
CA ASP A 34 12.21 -5.21 8.20
C ASP A 34 12.11 -5.32 9.72
N TYR A 35 11.70 -4.25 10.41
CA TYR A 35 11.50 -4.28 11.85
C TYR A 35 10.30 -5.15 12.27
N VAL A 36 9.16 -5.02 11.56
CA VAL A 36 7.94 -5.75 11.91
C VAL A 36 8.03 -7.21 11.49
N LEU A 37 8.47 -7.49 10.26
CA LEU A 37 8.59 -8.85 9.73
C LEU A 37 9.79 -9.60 10.31
N GLY A 38 10.84 -8.88 10.72
CA GLY A 38 11.96 -9.45 11.47
C GLY A 38 11.54 -10.09 12.80
N LYS A 39 10.51 -9.57 13.48
CA LYS A 39 9.95 -10.20 14.68
C LYS A 39 9.27 -11.55 14.40
N PHE A 40 8.86 -11.79 13.16
CA PHE A 40 8.25 -13.04 12.72
C PHE A 40 9.24 -13.95 11.97
N HIS A 41 10.54 -13.60 11.96
CA HIS A 41 11.57 -14.28 11.15
C HIS A 41 11.25 -14.33 9.65
N VAL A 42 10.38 -13.45 9.17
CA VAL A 42 10.02 -13.35 7.75
C VAL A 42 10.92 -12.31 7.10
N GLN A 43 11.66 -12.71 6.06
CA GLN A 43 12.41 -11.75 5.26
C GLN A 43 11.44 -10.89 4.44
N SER A 44 11.45 -9.59 4.73
CA SER A 44 10.75 -8.57 3.94
C SER A 44 11.41 -8.43 2.59
N ASN A 45 10.74 -8.93 1.55
CA ASN A 45 11.11 -8.59 0.19
C ASN A 45 10.32 -7.35 -0.25
N LYS A 46 11.05 -6.26 -0.54
CA LYS A 46 10.49 -4.96 -0.94
C LYS A 46 9.65 -5.06 -2.21
N ILE A 47 10.01 -5.97 -3.11
CA ILE A 47 9.24 -6.28 -4.33
C ILE A 47 7.85 -6.86 -3.98
N VAL A 48 7.77 -7.67 -2.92
CA VAL A 48 6.51 -8.26 -2.46
C VAL A 48 5.58 -7.18 -1.91
N ILE A 49 6.09 -6.18 -1.19
CA ILE A 49 5.29 -5.05 -0.67
C ILE A 49 4.68 -4.24 -1.82
N VAL A 50 5.45 -3.98 -2.88
CA VAL A 50 4.98 -3.30 -4.09
C VAL A 50 3.92 -4.11 -4.82
N LEU A 51 4.12 -5.42 -4.97
CA LEU A 51 3.14 -6.33 -5.57
C LEU A 51 1.81 -6.33 -4.79
N ILE A 52 1.88 -6.44 -3.45
CA ILE A 52 0.70 -6.40 -2.59
C ILE A 52 -0.03 -5.05 -2.75
N PHE A 53 0.71 -3.94 -2.83
CA PHE A 53 0.11 -2.63 -3.07
C PHE A 53 -0.60 -2.54 -4.42
N LEU A 54 0.02 -3.00 -5.51
CA LEU A 54 -0.57 -2.97 -6.85
C LEU A 54 -1.85 -3.80 -6.93
N VAL A 55 -1.85 -5.01 -6.36
CA VAL A 55 -3.04 -5.87 -6.29
C VAL A 55 -4.12 -5.21 -5.45
N SER A 56 -3.76 -4.64 -4.30
CA SER A 56 -4.68 -3.95 -3.40
C SER A 56 -5.30 -2.71 -4.04
N TRP A 57 -4.50 -1.94 -4.78
CA TRP A 57 -4.99 -0.82 -5.59
C TRP A 57 -5.99 -1.32 -6.61
N TRP A 58 -5.63 -2.32 -7.42
CA TRP A 58 -6.50 -2.84 -8.47
C TRP A 58 -7.88 -3.25 -7.92
N ILE A 59 -7.89 -3.97 -6.79
CA ILE A 59 -9.12 -4.39 -6.13
C ILE A 59 -9.88 -3.17 -5.58
N CYS A 60 -9.20 -2.20 -4.97
CA CYS A 60 -9.78 -0.94 -4.49
C CYS A 60 -10.35 -0.07 -5.63
N MET A 61 -9.78 -0.12 -6.84
CA MET A 61 -10.29 0.52 -8.06
C MET A 61 -11.58 -0.14 -8.54
N LYS A 62 -11.62 -1.47 -8.57
CA LYS A 62 -12.79 -2.25 -9.02
C LYS A 62 -13.96 -2.13 -8.04
N THR A 63 -13.70 -2.16 -6.74
CA THR A 63 -14.72 -2.16 -5.68
C THR A 63 -15.33 -0.78 -5.42
N LEU A 64 -14.56 0.30 -5.59
CA LEU A 64 -15.03 1.68 -5.35
C LEU A 64 -15.40 2.44 -6.63
N LYS A 65 -15.55 1.75 -7.77
CA LYS A 65 -15.76 2.38 -9.09
C LYS A 65 -16.98 3.33 -9.16
N GLY A 66 -18.02 3.04 -8.37
CA GLY A 66 -19.25 3.85 -8.26
C GLY A 66 -19.30 4.81 -7.06
N TYR A 67 -18.25 4.84 -6.23
CA TYR A 67 -18.15 5.73 -5.08
C TYR A 67 -16.84 6.51 -5.24
N ARG A 68 -16.92 7.65 -5.95
CA ARG A 68 -15.79 8.54 -6.23
C ARG A 68 -15.87 9.84 -5.41
N PRO A 69 -15.82 9.81 -4.06
CA PRO A 69 -15.52 11.04 -3.34
C PRO A 69 -14.15 11.54 -3.80
N ILE A 70 -14.06 12.85 -4.05
CA ILE A 70 -12.82 13.54 -4.44
C ILE A 70 -11.66 13.13 -3.52
N TRP A 71 -11.91 13.12 -2.21
CA TRP A 71 -10.96 12.71 -1.17
C TRP A 71 -10.35 11.31 -1.36
N LEU A 72 -11.14 10.36 -1.86
CA LEU A 72 -10.72 8.97 -2.07
C LEU A 72 -9.81 8.86 -3.31
N ASN A 73 -9.98 9.74 -4.28
CA ASN A 73 -9.12 9.83 -5.45
C ASN A 73 -7.77 10.48 -5.11
N TRP A 74 -7.79 11.55 -4.30
CA TRP A 74 -6.57 12.21 -3.79
C TRP A 74 -5.72 11.29 -2.92
N THR A 75 -6.32 10.56 -1.99
CA THR A 75 -5.61 9.59 -1.14
C THR A 75 -4.99 8.46 -1.95
N LYS A 76 -5.70 7.95 -2.97
CA LYS A 76 -5.12 6.98 -3.91
C LYS A 76 -3.91 7.56 -4.63
N LEU A 77 -4.04 8.73 -5.25
CA LEU A 77 -2.94 9.39 -5.96
C LEU A 77 -1.73 9.57 -5.02
N PHE A 78 -1.96 10.07 -3.82
CA PHE A 78 -0.93 10.31 -2.82
C PHE A 78 -0.21 9.03 -2.39
N LEU A 79 -0.95 7.97 -2.05
CA LEU A 79 -0.39 6.66 -1.70
C LEU A 79 0.47 6.08 -2.84
N SER A 80 0.05 6.32 -4.08
CA SER A 80 0.72 5.83 -5.27
C SER A 80 2.04 6.55 -5.52
N VAL A 81 2.05 7.87 -5.36
CA VAL A 81 3.25 8.70 -5.45
C VAL A 81 4.22 8.33 -4.34
N LEU A 82 3.75 8.14 -3.11
CA LEU A 82 4.57 7.69 -1.98
C LEU A 82 5.23 6.34 -2.24
N LEU A 83 4.49 5.37 -2.76
CA LEU A 83 5.05 4.07 -3.13
C LEU A 83 6.09 4.21 -4.25
N LEU A 84 5.84 5.06 -5.24
CA LEU A 84 6.75 5.30 -6.34
C LEU A 84 8.05 5.96 -5.86
N ILE A 85 7.98 6.95 -4.96
CA ILE A 85 9.15 7.55 -4.32
C ILE A 85 9.93 6.50 -3.52
N ALA A 86 9.24 5.66 -2.74
CA ALA A 86 9.88 4.59 -1.99
C ALA A 86 10.55 3.55 -2.90
N PHE A 87 9.95 3.27 -4.06
CA PHE A 87 10.51 2.38 -5.07
C PHE A 87 11.73 2.99 -5.79
N VAL A 88 11.68 4.28 -6.16
CA VAL A 88 12.81 4.98 -6.75
C VAL A 88 13.97 5.08 -5.76
N SER A 89 13.69 5.37 -4.49
CA SER A 89 14.68 5.34 -3.41
C SER A 89 15.32 3.97 -3.17
N TYR A 90 14.75 2.89 -3.73
CA TYR A 90 15.33 1.56 -3.67
C TYR A 90 16.24 1.26 -4.87
N LEU A 91 16.00 1.89 -6.02
CA LEU A 91 16.81 1.71 -7.23
C LEU A 91 18.08 2.58 -7.22
N ILE A 92 18.13 3.61 -6.37
CA ILE A 92 19.27 4.52 -6.15
C ILE A 92 20.04 4.06 -4.92
#